data_AF-A0A2S9WXE1-F1
#
_entry.id   AF-A0A2S9WXE1-F1
#
_cell.length_a   1.000
_cell.length_b   1.000
_cell.length_c   1.000
_cell.angle_alpha   90.00
_cell.angle_beta   90.00
_cell.angle_gamma   90.00
#
_symmetry.space_group_name_H-M   'P 1'
#
loop_
_entity.id
_entity.type
_entity.pdbx_description
1 polymer ?
#
loop_
_entity_poly.entity_id
_entity_poly.type
_entity_poly.pdbx_seq_one_letter_code
_entity_poly.pdbx_strand_id
1 'polypeptide(L)'
;MISYAESQGEKPFDWYSFLNKENISDQEWQDAIMLSNDWVTCACGNQCNIIPREDEGLYYRHNGRPKDNLLSDLGGKFHGLIKRRYATKAIVVLQEIENRSAYLIAQIQQQQSKTSTDA
;
A
#
# COMPACT_ATOMS: atom_id res chain seq x y z
N MET A 1 15.35 -4.10 5.98
CA MET A 1 13.89 -4.27 5.82
C MET A 1 13.54 -3.50 4.56
N ILE A 2 12.99 -4.12 3.51
CA ILE A 2 12.69 -3.45 2.23
C ILE A 2 11.18 -3.32 2.08
N SER A 3 10.71 -2.15 1.64
CA SER A 3 9.33 -1.93 1.21
C SER A 3 9.07 -2.69 -0.11
N TYR A 4 7.79 -2.86 -0.47
CA TYR A 4 7.47 -3.41 -1.80
C TYR A 4 8.04 -2.50 -2.90
N ALA A 5 7.99 -1.19 -2.68
CA ALA A 5 8.59 -0.19 -3.55
C ALA A 5 10.07 -0.49 -3.87
N GLU A 6 10.86 -0.64 -2.82
CA GLU A 6 12.28 -0.95 -2.92
C GLU A 6 12.52 -2.34 -3.53
N SER A 7 11.63 -3.31 -3.29
CA SER A 7 11.72 -4.64 -3.93
C SER A 7 11.49 -4.60 -5.45
N GLN A 8 10.81 -3.56 -5.94
CA GLN A 8 10.60 -3.29 -7.37
C GLN A 8 11.64 -2.30 -7.94
N GLY A 9 12.61 -1.85 -7.13
CA GLY A 9 13.65 -0.90 -7.56
C GLY A 9 13.22 0.57 -7.55
N GLU A 10 12.05 0.90 -7.02
CA GLU A 10 11.57 2.28 -6.92
C GLU A 10 11.80 2.88 -5.52
N LYS A 11 11.60 4.19 -5.43
CA LYS A 11 11.67 4.92 -4.16
C LYS A 11 10.34 4.85 -3.39
N PRO A 12 10.36 4.61 -2.07
CA PRO A 12 9.18 4.76 -1.22
C PRO A 12 8.61 6.19 -1.32
N PHE A 13 7.29 6.30 -1.33
CA PHE A 13 6.59 7.58 -1.27
C PHE A 13 6.02 7.81 0.14
N ASP A 14 6.43 8.89 0.80
CA ASP A 14 5.94 9.24 2.12
C ASP A 14 4.59 9.97 2.01
N TRP A 15 3.52 9.17 2.08
CA TRP A 15 2.16 9.68 1.99
C TRP A 15 1.77 10.57 3.16
N TYR A 16 2.26 10.32 4.37
CA TYR A 16 1.94 11.20 5.50
C TYR A 16 2.60 12.57 5.31
N SER A 17 3.87 12.61 4.93
CA SER A 17 4.55 13.86 4.62
C SER A 17 3.85 14.62 3.50
N PHE A 18 3.52 13.94 2.39
CA PHE A 18 2.77 14.52 1.28
C PHE A 18 1.42 15.10 1.72
N LEU A 19 0.60 14.33 2.44
CA LEU A 19 -0.75 14.72 2.84
C LEU A 19 -0.80 15.82 3.93
N ASN A 20 0.31 16.05 4.64
CA ASN A 20 0.45 17.10 5.64
C ASN A 20 1.13 18.37 5.12
N LYS A 21 1.53 18.44 3.85
CA LYS A 21 2.06 19.68 3.25
C LYS A 21 0.99 20.78 3.27
N GLU A 22 1.38 21.99 3.69
CA GLU A 22 0.50 23.16 3.69
C GLU A 22 0.07 23.57 2.27
N ASN A 23 1.00 23.47 1.31
CA ASN A 23 0.79 23.84 -0.08
C ASN A 23 1.25 22.69 -0.98
N ILE A 24 0.29 22.00 -1.60
CA ILE A 24 0.53 20.95 -2.59
C ILE A 24 0.16 21.52 -3.95
N SER A 25 1.11 21.55 -4.88
CA SER A 25 0.86 22.02 -6.23
C SER A 25 -0.06 21.07 -7.01
N ASP A 26 -0.68 21.57 -8.08
CA ASP A 26 -1.51 20.74 -8.95
C ASP A 26 -0.72 19.59 -9.59
N GLN A 27 0.56 19.84 -9.95
CA GLN A 27 1.43 18.81 -10.50
C GLN A 27 1.72 17.72 -9.47
N GLU A 28 2.05 18.09 -8.23
CA GLU A 28 2.26 17.11 -7.15
C GLU A 28 1.00 16.27 -6.88
N TRP A 29 -0.20 16.87 -7.01
CA TRP A 29 -1.45 16.11 -6.94
C TRP A 29 -1.62 15.13 -8.10
N GLN A 30 -1.24 15.51 -9.33
CA GLN A 30 -1.29 14.59 -10.47
C GLN A 30 -0.32 13.43 -10.29
N ASP A 31 0.90 13.72 -9.82
CA ASP A 31 1.91 12.70 -9.56
C ASP A 31 1.43 11.73 -8.46
N ALA A 32 0.84 12.26 -7.38
CA ALA A 32 0.21 11.45 -6.34
C ALA A 32 -0.98 10.63 -6.84
N ILE A 33 -1.77 11.12 -7.79
CA ILE A 33 -2.87 10.35 -8.40
C ILE A 33 -2.31 9.13 -9.15
N MET A 34 -1.24 9.31 -9.93
CA MET A 34 -0.58 8.20 -10.64
C MET A 34 -0.02 7.19 -9.64
N LEU A 35 0.76 7.67 -8.66
CA LEU A 35 1.37 6.81 -7.63
C LEU A 35 0.32 6.05 -6.81
N SER A 36 -0.78 6.69 -6.41
CA SER A 36 -1.83 6.01 -5.64
C SER A 36 -2.60 4.98 -6.47
N ASN A 37 -2.71 5.13 -7.79
CA ASN A 37 -3.38 4.14 -8.64
C ASN A 37 -2.60 2.82 -8.67
N ASP A 38 -1.29 2.95 -8.79
CA ASP A 38 -0.45 1.80 -8.96
C ASP A 38 -0.20 1.14 -7.59
N TRP A 39 0.02 1.93 -6.54
CA TRP A 39 0.80 1.49 -5.40
C TRP A 39 0.11 1.69 -4.05
N VAL A 40 -1.18 1.39 -3.97
CA VAL A 40 -1.93 1.79 -2.76
C VAL A 40 -1.39 1.18 -1.46
N THR A 41 -0.76 0.02 -1.53
CA THR A 41 -0.19 -0.65 -0.35
C THR A 41 1.27 -0.34 -0.07
N CYS A 42 1.98 0.36 -0.96
CA CYS A 42 3.33 0.87 -0.66
C CYS A 42 3.29 2.08 0.28
N ALA A 43 2.08 2.56 0.62
CA ALA A 43 1.90 3.64 1.54
C ALA A 43 2.23 3.27 3.00
N CYS A 44 2.28 1.97 3.32
CA CYS A 44 2.72 1.49 4.62
C CYS A 44 4.23 1.35 4.60
N GLY A 45 4.92 2.23 5.32
CA GLY A 45 6.37 2.39 5.26
C GLY A 45 7.24 1.18 5.63
N ASN A 46 6.75 -0.06 5.81
CA ASN A 46 7.60 -1.25 6.02
C ASN A 46 6.90 -2.60 5.69
N GLN A 47 7.66 -3.55 5.13
CA GLN A 47 7.36 -5.00 4.97
C GLN A 47 6.14 -5.46 4.16
N CYS A 48 5.48 -4.58 3.40
CA CYS A 48 4.35 -5.01 2.55
C CYS A 48 4.74 -5.93 1.37
N ASN A 49 6.03 -6.25 1.22
CA ASN A 49 6.52 -7.19 0.22
C ASN A 49 6.20 -8.66 0.56
N ILE A 50 6.03 -9.02 1.83
CA ILE A 50 5.68 -10.39 2.20
C ILE A 50 4.19 -10.68 2.06
N ILE A 51 3.35 -9.64 1.94
CA ILE A 51 1.90 -9.79 1.78
C ILE A 51 1.63 -10.40 0.40
N PRO A 52 0.92 -11.55 0.31
CA PRO A 52 0.62 -12.18 -0.97
C PRO A 52 -0.15 -11.26 -1.91
N ARG A 53 0.27 -11.22 -3.16
CA ARG A 53 -0.33 -10.42 -4.23
C ARG A 53 -0.77 -11.29 -5.39
N GLU A 54 -1.73 -10.79 -6.16
CA GLU A 54 -2.08 -11.36 -7.46
C GLU A 54 -0.86 -11.35 -8.38
N ASP A 55 -0.70 -12.40 -9.19
CA ASP A 55 0.43 -12.51 -10.11
C ASP A 55 0.36 -11.38 -11.15
N GLU A 56 1.49 -10.70 -11.34
CA GLU A 56 1.63 -9.71 -12.40
C GLU A 56 1.64 -10.44 -13.75
N GLY A 57 0.60 -10.22 -14.56
CA GLY A 57 0.63 -10.58 -15.98
C GLY A 57 -0.57 -11.34 -16.54
N LEU A 58 -1.60 -11.68 -15.75
CA LEU A 58 -2.70 -12.48 -16.31
C LEU A 58 -3.82 -11.70 -16.98
N TYR A 59 -4.16 -10.46 -16.57
CA TYR A 59 -5.08 -9.60 -17.31
C TYR A 59 -4.84 -8.13 -16.92
N TYR A 60 -5.20 -7.21 -17.81
CA TYR A 60 -5.09 -5.73 -17.73
C TYR A 60 -5.71 -5.06 -16.46
N ARG A 61 -6.13 -5.84 -15.46
CA ARG A 61 -6.77 -5.41 -14.21
C ARG A 61 -6.13 -5.99 -12.94
N HIS A 62 -5.23 -6.96 -13.05
CA HIS A 62 -4.61 -7.69 -11.93
C HIS A 62 -3.11 -7.38 -11.86
N ASN A 63 -2.79 -6.27 -11.19
CA ASN A 63 -1.48 -5.59 -11.25
C ASN A 63 -0.76 -5.63 -9.89
N GLY A 64 -0.53 -6.82 -9.32
CA GLY A 64 0.14 -6.90 -8.01
C GLY A 64 -0.72 -6.39 -6.84
N ARG A 65 -2.05 -6.47 -6.96
CA ARG A 65 -2.98 -6.15 -5.86
C ARG A 65 -2.82 -7.17 -4.73
N PRO A 66 -2.96 -6.76 -3.46
CA PRO A 66 -3.00 -7.72 -2.36
C PRO A 66 -4.15 -8.72 -2.55
N LYS A 67 -3.89 -10.01 -2.27
CA LYS A 67 -4.95 -11.03 -2.24
C LYS A 67 -5.94 -10.84 -1.08
N ASP A 68 -5.59 -10.00 -0.10
CA ASP A 68 -6.50 -9.60 0.97
C ASP A 68 -7.51 -8.57 0.45
N ASN A 69 -8.78 -8.98 0.36
CA ASN A 69 -9.86 -8.13 -0.17
C ASN A 69 -10.00 -6.81 0.59
N LEU A 70 -9.90 -6.83 1.92
CA LEU A 70 -10.01 -5.61 2.73
C LEU A 70 -8.88 -4.63 2.41
N LEU A 71 -7.63 -5.10 2.36
CA LEU A 71 -6.49 -4.26 2.01
C LEU A 71 -6.59 -3.72 0.57
N SER A 72 -7.09 -4.53 -0.37
CA SER A 72 -7.38 -4.10 -1.74
C SER A 72 -8.46 -3.00 -1.79
N ASP A 73 -9.57 -3.17 -1.06
CA ASP A 73 -10.68 -2.22 -1.01
C ASP A 73 -10.28 -0.89 -0.36
N LEU A 74 -9.56 -0.96 0.77
CA LEU A 74 -8.96 0.21 1.40
C LEU A 74 -8.04 0.93 0.42
N GLY A 75 -7.35 0.17 -0.43
CA GLY A 75 -6.53 0.75 -1.45
C GLY A 75 -7.30 1.52 -2.52
N GLY A 76 -8.33 0.90 -3.10
CA GLY A 76 -9.21 1.60 -4.03
C GLY A 76 -9.83 2.87 -3.42
N LYS A 77 -10.21 2.80 -2.13
CA LYS A 77 -10.75 3.94 -1.37
C LYS A 77 -9.73 5.07 -1.22
N PHE A 78 -8.48 4.76 -0.83
CA PHE A 78 -7.43 5.75 -0.69
C PHE A 78 -7.14 6.47 -2.00
N HIS A 79 -6.96 5.72 -3.10
CA HIS A 79 -6.76 6.31 -4.44
C HIS A 79 -7.92 7.25 -4.83
N GLY A 80 -9.17 6.83 -4.56
CA GLY A 80 -10.34 7.67 -4.78
C GLY A 80 -10.33 8.98 -3.98
N LEU A 81 -9.76 8.98 -2.78
CA LEU A 81 -9.61 10.18 -1.94
C LEU A 81 -8.49 11.09 -2.43
N ILE A 82 -7.38 10.53 -2.90
CA ILE A 82 -6.29 11.29 -3.55
C ILE A 82 -6.81 12.00 -4.79
N LYS A 83 -7.56 11.31 -5.67
CA LYS A 83 -8.20 11.92 -6.86
C LYS A 83 -9.15 13.06 -6.54
N ARG A 84 -9.80 13.02 -5.38
CA ARG A 84 -10.71 14.06 -4.90
C ARG A 84 -10.03 15.12 -4.04
N ARG A 85 -8.70 15.01 -3.82
CA ARG A 85 -7.90 15.88 -2.96
C ARG A 85 -8.42 15.97 -1.52
N TYR A 86 -8.96 14.87 -1.00
CA TYR A 86 -9.47 14.80 0.37
C TYR A 86 -8.40 14.33 1.34
N ALA A 87 -7.40 15.17 1.60
CA ALA A 87 -6.20 14.82 2.36
C ALA A 87 -6.51 14.24 3.75
N THR A 88 -7.33 14.93 4.56
CA THR A 88 -7.69 14.46 5.92
C THR A 88 -8.36 13.08 5.91
N LYS A 89 -9.24 12.81 4.94
CA LYS A 89 -9.88 11.49 4.82
C LYS A 89 -8.90 10.44 4.30
N ALA A 90 -7.99 10.82 3.41
CA ALA A 90 -6.95 9.94 2.89
C ALA A 90 -6.02 9.49 4.03
N ILE A 91 -5.65 10.38 4.97
CA ILE A 91 -4.86 10.04 6.17
C ILE A 91 -5.57 8.97 7.02
N VAL A 92 -6.88 9.09 7.25
CA VAL A 92 -7.63 8.08 8.02
C VAL A 92 -7.56 6.71 7.33
N VAL A 93 -7.77 6.66 6.02
CA VAL A 93 -7.69 5.40 5.26
C VAL A 93 -6.27 4.88 5.22
N LEU A 94 -5.25 5.75 5.15
CA LEU A 94 -3.85 5.35 5.21
C LEU A 94 -3.55 4.61 6.52
N GLN A 95 -4.03 5.11 7.65
CA GLN A 95 -3.92 4.44 8.94
C GLN A 95 -4.64 3.07 8.97
N GLU A 96 -5.81 2.96 8.33
CA GLU A 96 -6.53 1.68 8.18
C GLU A 96 -5.70 0.67 7.37
N ILE A 97 -5.05 1.11 6.28
CA ILE A 97 -4.17 0.28 5.45
C ILE A 97 -2.96 -0.18 6.27
N GLU A 98 -2.29 0.72 7.00
CA GLU A 98 -1.15 0.35 7.86
C GLU A 98 -1.52 -0.69 8.91
N ASN A 99 -2.65 -0.51 9.59
CA ASN A 99 -3.13 -1.44 10.60
C ASN A 99 -3.42 -2.82 9.98
N ARG A 100 -4.07 -2.86 8.80
CA ARG A 100 -4.36 -4.11 8.12
C ARG A 100 -3.10 -4.81 7.63
N SER A 101 -2.16 -4.07 7.06
CA SER A 101 -0.86 -4.59 6.62
C SER A 101 -0.08 -5.19 7.78
N ALA A 102 0.01 -4.48 8.92
CA ALA A 102 0.69 -4.97 10.12
C ALA A 102 0.06 -6.27 10.65
N TYR A 103 -1.27 -6.35 10.66
CA TYR A 103 -1.99 -7.57 11.04
C TYR A 103 -1.63 -8.76 10.13
N LEU A 104 -1.65 -8.56 8.81
CA LEU A 104 -1.34 -9.62 7.84
C LEU A 104 0.11 -10.09 7.96
N ILE A 105 1.06 -9.16 8.14
CA ILE A 105 2.47 -9.45 8.34
C ILE A 105 2.67 -10.34 9.58
N ALA A 106 2.02 -9.99 10.70
CA ALA A 106 2.09 -10.78 11.93
C ALA A 106 1.52 -12.20 11.73
N GLN A 107 0.42 -12.35 11.00
CA GLN A 107 -0.16 -13.66 10.68
C GLN A 107 0.79 -14.52 9.83
N ILE A 108 1.40 -13.94 8.80
CA ILE A 108 2.34 -14.62 7.91
C ILE A 108 3.57 -15.11 8.69
N GLN A 109 4.14 -14.25 9.54
CA GLN A 109 5.30 -14.59 10.36
C GLN A 109 4.99 -15.70 11.38
N GLN A 110 3.81 -15.68 11.99
CA GLN A 110 3.35 -16.74 12.90
C GLN A 110 3.12 -18.09 12.20
N GLN A 111 2.68 -18.07 10.94
CA GLN A 111 2.52 -19.29 10.16
C GLN A 111 3.89 -19.88 9.78
N GLN A 112 4.83 -19.04 9.36
CA GLN A 112 6.19 -19.46 8.99
C GLN A 112 6.96 -20.08 10.17
N SER A 113 6.81 -19.56 11.40
CA SER A 113 7.47 -20.11 12.58
C SER A 113 6.93 -21.47 13.01
N LYS A 114 5.63 -21.71 12.82
CA LYS A 114 5.00 -23.02 13.10
C LYS A 114 5.49 -24.10 12.15
N THR A 115 5.54 -23.81 10.85
CA THR A 115 6.03 -24.77 9.83
C THR A 115 7.51 -25.15 10.00
N SER A 116 8.34 -24.30 10.61
CA SER A 116 9.76 -24.60 10.85
C SER A 116 10.03 -25.43 12.10
N THR A 117 9.03 -25.62 12.96
CA THR A 117 9.18 -26.40 14.21
C THR A 117 8.66 -27.84 14.05
N ASP A 118 7.90 -28.10 12.99
CA ASP A 118 7.30 -29.40 12.67
C ASP A 118 8.07 -30.16 11.55
N ALA A 119 9.22 -29.65 11.11
CA ALA A 119 10.11 -30.25 10.11
C ALA A 119 11.40 -30.77 10.74
#